data_AF-A0A9E7G0G0-F1
#
_entry.id   AF-A0A9E7G0G0-F1
#
_cell.length_a   1.000
_cell.length_b   1.000
_cell.length_c   1.000
_cell.angle_alpha   90.00
_cell.angle_beta   90.00
_cell.angle_gamma   90.00
#
_symmetry.space_group_name_H-M   'P 1'
#
loop_
_entity.id
_entity.type
_entity.pdbx_description
1 polymer ?
#
loop_
_entity_poly.entity_id
_entity_poly.type
_entity_poly.pdbx_seq_one_letter_code
_entity_poly.pdbx_strand_id
1 'polypeptide(L)'
;MISSVASSSYWTTTVVVTMFSALRRTPGCSSGCRLPIACRSAGDSSLGSSIWLDCSDPSRRDREIRGPKASAVVRPVGRGCGSVTRRAVLAWDMGAEEEVGYSRCFLRARNGEELLFCIRREVEAGKLSSEIATRLEELYYNYRNAVMQSGDPSAQEIILSNMAVAFDRVLLDVEDPFSFSPCHKAIREPFDYYMFGQNYLRPLIDFRTSYIGNLSLFFDMEEKLKQGHNIILFSNHQTEADPALIALLLERTNLYFAEKMAFVAGDRVVTDPLCKPFSMGRNLICIFSKKHMHDVPELVEMKKRANTRSLKEMALLLRSGSQVIWIAPSGGRDRPDPLTGEWNPAPFDASSVDNMRRLLDHSGVVGHMYPLALLCYEVMPPPREVEKQIGERRKISFHGIGLSVAPKINFVEITAGCENPDEAKEVFSQAAYDSMIEHYNVLESAIYGCKGLNASNSIVSLSQPWL
;
A
#
# COMPACT_ATOMS: atom_id res chain seq x y z
N MET A 1 -43.36 -16.00 41.83
CA MET A 1 -44.73 -15.69 41.38
C MET A 1 -44.71 -14.30 40.77
N ILE A 2 -45.14 -14.21 39.50
CA ILE A 2 -45.86 -13.08 38.85
C ILE A 2 -45.07 -11.76 38.76
N SER A 3 -44.29 -11.55 37.69
CA SER A 3 -44.65 -11.03 36.35
C SER A 3 -44.84 -9.51 36.30
N SER A 4 -44.09 -8.85 35.42
CA SER A 4 -44.66 -7.91 34.46
C SER A 4 -43.77 -7.83 33.21
N VAL A 5 -44.46 -7.81 32.08
CA VAL A 5 -43.96 -7.78 30.70
C VAL A 5 -44.40 -6.44 30.13
N ALA A 6 -43.52 -5.73 29.42
CA ALA A 6 -43.86 -4.68 28.46
C ALA A 6 -42.64 -4.51 27.52
N SER A 7 -42.63 -5.18 26.37
CA SER A 7 -42.95 -4.63 25.05
C SER A 7 -42.08 -3.43 24.65
N SER A 8 -40.98 -3.69 23.92
CA SER A 8 -40.25 -2.67 23.17
C SER A 8 -40.65 -2.75 21.70
N SER A 9 -41.25 -1.67 21.23
CA SER A 9 -41.80 -1.48 19.90
C SER A 9 -40.69 -1.14 18.91
N TYR A 10 -40.70 -1.82 17.77
CA TYR A 10 -39.93 -1.50 16.57
C TYR A 10 -40.24 -0.06 16.10
N TRP A 11 -39.18 0.73 15.86
CA TRP A 11 -39.27 1.95 15.08
C TRP A 11 -38.36 1.83 13.85
N THR A 12 -38.98 1.44 12.74
CA THR A 12 -38.48 1.59 11.38
C THR A 12 -38.59 3.07 11.00
N THR A 13 -37.47 3.76 10.82
CA THR A 13 -37.47 5.11 10.24
C THR A 13 -37.19 4.99 8.74
N THR A 14 -38.27 5.01 7.96
CA THR A 14 -38.26 5.20 6.51
C THR A 14 -37.83 6.63 6.21
N VAL A 15 -36.62 6.81 5.66
CA VAL A 15 -36.21 8.10 5.09
C VAL A 15 -36.66 8.16 3.64
N VAL A 16 -37.65 9.01 3.40
CA VAL A 16 -38.12 9.43 2.08
C VAL A 16 -37.01 10.23 1.39
N VAL A 17 -36.44 9.69 0.31
CA VAL A 17 -35.56 10.44 -0.60
C VAL A 17 -36.43 11.14 -1.62
N THR A 18 -36.57 12.45 -1.46
CA THR A 18 -37.21 13.35 -2.43
C THR A 18 -36.31 13.46 -3.67
N MET A 19 -36.76 12.87 -4.78
CA MET A 19 -36.19 13.02 -6.11
C MET A 19 -36.38 14.46 -6.61
N PHE A 20 -35.29 15.23 -6.74
CA PHE A 20 -35.27 16.42 -7.58
C PHE A 20 -34.93 16.01 -9.01
N SER A 21 -35.95 16.00 -9.86
CA SER A 21 -35.86 15.86 -11.30
C SER A 21 -35.25 17.13 -11.91
N ALA A 22 -34.02 17.02 -12.42
CA ALA A 22 -33.43 18.05 -13.25
C ALA A 22 -34.11 18.05 -14.63
N LEU A 23 -34.71 19.19 -14.97
CA LEU A 23 -35.34 19.45 -16.26
C LEU A 23 -34.38 19.20 -17.43
N ARG A 24 -34.88 18.49 -18.44
CA ARG A 24 -34.31 18.39 -19.79
C ARG A 24 -34.21 19.78 -20.41
N ARG A 25 -32.98 20.22 -20.73
CA ARG A 25 -32.74 21.28 -21.70
C ARG A 25 -32.64 20.65 -23.09
N THR A 26 -33.55 21.07 -23.96
CA THR A 26 -33.53 20.83 -25.41
C THR A 26 -32.38 21.62 -26.05
N PRO A 27 -31.67 21.04 -27.03
CA PRO A 27 -30.99 21.82 -28.05
C PRO A 27 -31.79 21.69 -29.35
N GLY A 28 -32.40 22.80 -29.78
CA GLY A 28 -32.83 22.96 -31.16
C GLY A 28 -31.59 23.06 -32.04
N CYS A 29 -31.47 22.19 -33.04
CA CYS A 29 -30.46 22.30 -34.08
C CYS A 29 -31.17 22.20 -35.45
N SER A 30 -31.25 23.34 -36.12
CA SER A 30 -31.61 23.49 -37.52
C SER A 30 -30.51 22.86 -38.39
N SER A 31 -30.86 21.81 -39.13
CA SER A 31 -30.00 21.18 -40.14
C SER A 31 -30.58 21.43 -41.53
N GLY A 32 -29.82 22.14 -42.36
CA GLY A 32 -30.12 22.38 -43.78
C GLY A 32 -28.82 22.67 -44.54
N CYS A 33 -28.67 21.98 -45.68
CA CYS A 33 -27.60 22.08 -46.70
C CYS A 33 -26.27 21.38 -46.32
N ARG A 34 -25.98 20.13 -46.71
CA ARG A 34 -25.75 19.50 -48.04
C ARG A 34 -24.66 20.15 -48.92
N LEU A 35 -23.48 19.48 -48.87
CA LEU A 35 -22.60 19.02 -49.98
C LEU A 35 -21.76 20.05 -50.78
N PRO A 36 -20.65 19.64 -51.46
CA PRO A 36 -19.85 18.41 -51.32
C PRO A 36 -18.32 18.62 -51.30
N ILE A 37 -17.59 17.60 -50.83
CA ILE A 37 -16.24 17.28 -51.29
C ILE A 37 -16.38 16.16 -52.34
N ALA A 38 -15.79 16.34 -53.52
CA ALA A 38 -15.49 15.23 -54.43
C ALA A 38 -14.21 15.52 -55.23
N CYS A 39 -13.33 14.53 -55.16
CA CYS A 39 -12.01 14.42 -55.76
C CYS A 39 -12.03 14.43 -57.31
N ARG A 40 -10.86 14.67 -57.91
CA ARG A 40 -10.56 14.27 -59.29
C ARG A 40 -9.14 13.73 -59.46
N SER A 41 -9.06 12.83 -60.45
CA SER A 41 -7.91 12.20 -61.12
C SER A 41 -7.38 10.94 -60.43
N ALA A 42 -7.24 9.79 -61.08
CA ALA A 42 -7.44 9.35 -62.48
C ALA A 42 -7.74 7.83 -62.45
N GLY A 43 -8.66 7.29 -63.26
CA GLY A 43 -8.41 6.78 -64.61
C GLY A 43 -8.10 5.27 -64.56
N ASP A 44 -9.12 4.42 -64.71
CA ASP A 44 -9.33 3.49 -65.86
C ASP A 44 -8.24 2.42 -66.02
N SER A 45 -8.47 1.11 -66.18
CA SER A 45 -9.63 0.33 -66.61
C SER A 45 -9.29 -1.18 -66.50
N SER A 46 -10.31 -2.04 -66.31
CA SER A 46 -10.54 -3.42 -66.86
C SER A 46 -9.38 -4.47 -66.92
N LEU A 47 -9.50 -5.80 -66.76
CA LEU A 47 -10.52 -6.82 -66.47
C LEU A 47 -9.81 -8.21 -66.61
N GLY A 48 -10.27 -9.28 -65.91
CA GLY A 48 -10.06 -10.70 -66.27
C GLY A 48 -8.91 -11.45 -65.56
N SER A 49 -9.13 -12.33 -64.56
CA SER A 49 -9.42 -13.79 -64.63
C SER A 49 -8.47 -14.58 -65.55
N SER A 50 -7.87 -15.75 -65.25
CA SER A 50 -8.03 -16.80 -64.24
C SER A 50 -6.99 -17.92 -64.51
N ILE A 51 -6.44 -18.54 -63.46
CA ILE A 51 -6.17 -19.99 -63.22
C ILE A 51 -5.50 -20.86 -64.34
N TRP A 52 -4.40 -21.58 -64.01
CA TRP A 52 -4.27 -23.07 -63.90
C TRP A 52 -2.82 -23.60 -63.95
N LEU A 53 -2.53 -24.52 -63.01
CA LEU A 53 -1.68 -25.75 -63.07
C LEU A 53 -0.16 -25.59 -63.29
N ASP A 54 0.73 -26.41 -62.72
CA ASP A 54 0.62 -27.85 -62.53
C ASP A 54 1.61 -28.41 -61.48
N CYS A 55 1.40 -29.68 -61.17
CA CYS A 55 1.91 -30.54 -60.11
C CYS A 55 3.44 -30.79 -60.07
N SER A 56 3.96 -31.18 -58.88
CA SER A 56 4.52 -32.54 -58.62
C SER A 56 5.35 -32.61 -57.31
N ASP A 57 4.92 -33.46 -56.38
CA ASP A 57 5.72 -34.18 -55.37
C ASP A 57 6.23 -35.49 -56.05
N PRO A 58 7.24 -36.30 -55.60
CA PRO A 58 7.70 -36.49 -54.22
C PRO A 58 9.20 -36.81 -54.01
N SER A 59 9.52 -37.06 -52.73
CA SER A 59 10.60 -37.92 -52.20
C SER A 59 11.78 -37.25 -51.49
N ARG A 60 11.71 -37.32 -50.15
CA ARG A 60 12.80 -37.11 -49.19
C ARG A 60 13.79 -38.29 -49.25
N ARG A 61 15.07 -37.97 -49.40
CA ARG A 61 16.19 -38.76 -48.85
C ARG A 61 17.16 -37.82 -48.15
N ASP A 62 17.59 -38.24 -46.98
CA ASP A 62 18.53 -37.58 -46.09
C ASP A 62 19.89 -37.28 -46.76
N ARG A 63 20.40 -36.07 -46.54
CA ARG A 63 21.67 -35.85 -45.82
C ARG A 63 21.97 -34.36 -45.63
N GLU A 64 22.47 -34.08 -44.43
CA GLU A 64 23.04 -32.83 -43.96
C GLU A 64 24.01 -32.18 -44.95
N ILE A 65 24.04 -30.84 -44.99
CA ILE A 65 25.25 -30.03 -44.75
C ILE A 65 24.84 -28.60 -44.36
N ARG A 66 25.49 -28.16 -43.27
CA ARG A 66 25.58 -26.86 -42.57
C ARG A 66 25.20 -25.56 -43.31
N GLY A 67 24.42 -24.74 -42.60
CA GLY A 67 24.35 -23.27 -42.67
C GLY A 67 24.13 -22.69 -41.26
N PRO A 68 24.58 -21.46 -40.95
CA PRO A 68 24.98 -21.08 -39.60
C PRO A 68 23.80 -20.74 -38.67
N LYS A 69 23.80 -21.34 -37.48
CA LYS A 69 22.97 -20.90 -36.35
C LYS A 69 23.62 -19.70 -35.69
N ALA A 70 22.89 -18.59 -35.61
CA ALA A 70 23.20 -17.47 -34.73
C ALA A 70 23.19 -17.99 -33.28
N SER A 71 24.38 -18.01 -32.67
CA SER A 71 24.55 -18.27 -31.24
C SER A 71 24.63 -16.91 -30.54
N ALA A 72 23.62 -16.61 -29.73
CA ALA A 72 23.70 -15.52 -28.77
C ALA A 72 24.69 -15.92 -27.67
N VAL A 73 25.94 -15.48 -27.82
CA VAL A 73 26.99 -15.63 -26.83
C VAL A 73 26.71 -14.64 -25.69
N VAL A 74 26.13 -15.13 -24.61
CA VAL A 74 26.14 -14.43 -23.33
C VAL A 74 27.56 -14.55 -22.76
N ARG A 75 28.25 -13.42 -22.65
CA ARG A 75 29.55 -13.34 -21.99
C ARG A 75 29.40 -13.63 -20.48
N PRO A 76 30.27 -14.44 -19.86
CA PRO A 76 30.24 -14.63 -18.42
C PRO A 76 30.88 -13.41 -17.76
N VAL A 77 30.10 -12.64 -17.01
CA VAL A 77 30.64 -11.64 -16.10
C VAL A 77 30.97 -12.32 -14.78
N GLY A 78 32.27 -12.48 -14.53
CA GLY A 78 32.94 -12.36 -13.24
C GLY A 78 32.33 -13.04 -12.02
N ARG A 79 32.98 -14.13 -11.60
CA ARG A 79 32.89 -14.67 -10.22
C ARG A 79 33.27 -13.59 -9.20
N GLY A 80 32.46 -13.50 -8.16
CA GLY A 80 32.76 -12.76 -6.95
C GLY A 80 31.57 -12.68 -5.99
N CYS A 81 30.80 -13.76 -5.83
CA CYS A 81 29.80 -13.80 -4.76
C CYS A 81 30.50 -14.17 -3.45
N GLY A 82 31.16 -13.17 -2.86
CA GLY A 82 31.45 -13.19 -1.43
C GLY A 82 30.13 -12.94 -0.69
N SER A 83 29.86 -13.69 0.36
CA SER A 83 28.75 -13.48 1.28
C SER A 83 28.77 -12.04 1.80
N VAL A 84 27.95 -11.16 1.23
CA VAL A 84 27.78 -9.82 1.78
C VAL A 84 26.73 -9.91 2.87
N THR A 85 27.16 -10.23 4.09
CA THR A 85 26.45 -9.85 5.30
C THR A 85 26.38 -8.31 5.28
N ARG A 86 25.31 -7.73 4.72
CA ARG A 86 25.21 -6.28 4.57
C ARG A 86 24.96 -5.65 5.94
N ARG A 87 25.90 -4.79 6.32
CA ARG A 87 25.88 -3.88 7.46
C ARG A 87 24.62 -3.00 7.43
N ALA A 88 24.00 -2.77 8.58
CA ALA A 88 22.86 -1.89 8.71
C ALA A 88 23.17 -0.48 8.18
N VAL A 89 22.21 0.12 7.47
CA VAL A 89 22.30 1.48 6.94
C VAL A 89 21.81 2.44 8.00
N LEU A 90 22.69 3.32 8.46
CA LEU A 90 22.37 4.32 9.48
C LEU A 90 21.53 5.45 8.88
N ALA A 91 20.53 5.92 9.63
CA ALA A 91 19.84 7.16 9.29
C ALA A 91 20.78 8.35 9.58
N TRP A 92 21.46 8.86 8.56
CA TRP A 92 22.26 10.08 8.67
C TRP A 92 21.52 11.24 8.00
N ASP A 93 21.49 12.38 8.67
CA ASP A 93 21.08 13.65 8.07
C ASP A 93 22.22 14.13 7.16
N MET A 94 22.07 13.92 5.85
CA MET A 94 23.07 14.26 4.84
C MET A 94 22.91 15.69 4.30
N GLY A 95 22.01 16.53 4.83
CA GLY A 95 21.58 17.68 4.03
C GLY A 95 20.84 18.84 4.69
N ALA A 96 21.03 19.14 5.97
CA ALA A 96 20.50 20.38 6.53
C ALA A 96 21.61 21.26 7.11
N GLU A 97 21.98 22.33 6.39
CA GLU A 97 22.60 23.51 7.00
C GLU A 97 21.75 23.99 8.19
N GLU A 98 22.35 24.74 9.12
CA GLU A 98 21.69 25.26 10.32
C GLU A 98 20.35 25.91 9.99
N GLU A 99 19.24 25.22 10.22
CA GLU A 99 17.92 25.86 10.26
C GLU A 99 17.90 26.72 11.51
N VAL A 100 18.17 28.01 11.31
CA VAL A 100 18.26 29.02 12.37
C VAL A 100 16.96 29.04 13.17
N GLY A 101 17.00 28.53 14.40
CA GLY A 101 15.88 28.55 15.36
C GLY A 101 15.38 27.19 15.83
N TYR A 102 15.75 26.09 15.16
CA TYR A 102 15.30 24.73 15.48
C TYR A 102 16.27 24.00 16.44
N SER A 103 15.75 23.32 17.47
CA SER A 103 16.60 22.59 18.44
C SER A 103 17.05 21.25 17.88
N ARG A 104 18.33 21.15 17.49
CA ARG A 104 18.96 19.89 17.04
C ARG A 104 19.64 19.12 18.16
N CYS A 105 19.08 19.17 19.38
CA CYS A 105 19.70 18.54 20.55
C CYS A 105 19.81 17.01 20.40
N PHE A 106 18.79 16.36 19.83
CA PHE A 106 18.76 14.91 19.61
C PHE A 106 19.88 14.43 18.68
N LEU A 107 20.16 15.17 17.61
CA LEU A 107 21.23 14.83 16.66
C LEU A 107 22.64 14.96 17.26
N ARG A 108 22.79 15.68 18.37
CA ARG A 108 24.07 15.85 19.08
C ARG A 108 24.31 14.81 20.16
N ALA A 109 23.30 14.01 20.50
CA ALA A 109 23.40 12.97 21.52
C ALA A 109 24.35 11.85 21.10
N ARG A 110 25.21 11.41 22.02
CA ARG A 110 26.24 10.40 21.78
C ARG A 110 25.88 9.01 22.30
N ASN A 111 24.80 8.92 23.06
CA ASN A 111 24.31 7.69 23.67
C ASN A 111 22.83 7.84 24.05
N GLY A 112 22.23 6.74 24.48
CA GLY A 112 20.82 6.69 24.87
C GLY A 112 20.46 7.57 26.08
N GLU A 113 21.37 7.72 27.05
CA GLU A 113 21.11 8.56 28.24
C GLU A 113 21.03 10.04 27.85
N GLU A 114 21.91 10.49 26.96
CA GLU A 114 21.88 11.85 26.40
C GLU A 114 20.61 12.09 25.57
N LEU A 115 20.12 11.11 24.80
CA LEU A 115 18.84 11.21 24.09
C LEU A 115 17.67 11.42 25.06
N LEU A 116 17.58 10.59 26.09
CA LEU A 116 16.52 10.68 27.11
C LEU A 116 16.64 11.99 27.92
N PHE A 117 17.86 12.46 28.16
CA PHE A 117 18.09 13.76 28.80
C PHE A 117 17.63 14.92 27.91
N CYS A 118 17.83 14.85 26.58
CA CYS A 118 17.32 15.85 25.65
C CYS A 118 15.79 15.97 25.73
N ILE A 119 15.05 14.84 25.83
CA ILE A 119 13.59 14.87 26.00
C ILE A 119 13.20 15.74 27.20
N ARG A 120 13.81 15.49 28.37
CA ARG A 120 13.53 16.26 29.59
C ARG A 120 13.81 17.75 29.42
N ARG A 121 14.91 18.10 28.76
CA ARG A 121 15.26 19.50 28.49
C ARG A 121 14.26 20.20 27.59
N GLU A 122 13.76 19.53 26.56
CA GLU A 122 12.76 20.11 25.65
C GLU A 122 11.38 20.26 26.33
N VAL A 123 11.07 19.41 27.31
CA VAL A 123 9.90 19.62 28.21
C VAL A 123 10.09 20.84 29.10
N GLU A 124 11.25 20.98 29.74
CA GLU A 124 11.57 22.15 30.58
C GLU A 124 11.56 23.46 29.78
N ALA A 125 11.96 23.41 28.51
CA ALA A 125 11.88 24.53 27.58
C ALA A 125 10.47 24.82 27.04
N GLY A 126 9.47 23.99 27.37
CA GLY A 126 8.09 24.12 26.91
C GLY A 126 7.87 23.76 25.43
N LYS A 127 8.85 23.13 24.78
CA LYS A 127 8.80 22.73 23.36
C LYS A 127 8.15 21.36 23.16
N LEU A 128 8.24 20.48 24.17
CA LEU A 128 7.51 19.21 24.20
C LEU A 128 6.50 19.18 25.35
N SER A 129 5.33 18.60 25.09
CA SER A 129 4.39 18.27 26.16
C SER A 129 4.84 17.03 26.94
N SER A 130 4.47 16.93 28.21
CA SER A 130 4.79 15.76 29.04
C SER A 130 4.21 14.45 28.48
N GLU A 131 3.08 14.54 27.78
CA GLU A 131 2.45 13.40 27.11
C GLU A 131 3.31 12.88 25.95
N ILE A 132 3.76 13.77 25.07
CA ILE A 132 4.63 13.40 23.95
C ILE A 132 5.98 12.89 24.48
N ALA A 133 6.55 13.55 25.48
CA ALA A 133 7.80 13.13 26.11
C ALA A 133 7.72 11.69 26.65
N THR A 134 6.66 11.36 27.39
CA THR A 134 6.43 9.99 27.90
C THR A 134 6.38 8.98 26.76
N ARG A 135 5.69 9.31 25.66
CA ARG A 135 5.57 8.44 24.49
C ARG A 135 6.90 8.27 23.75
N LEU A 136 7.74 9.30 23.69
CA LEU A 136 9.08 9.20 23.12
C LEU A 136 9.98 8.29 23.97
N GLU A 137 9.95 8.42 25.30
CA GLU A 137 10.69 7.51 26.18
C GLU A 137 10.24 6.06 26.00
N GLU A 138 8.93 5.80 25.97
CA GLU A 138 8.39 4.46 25.70
C GLU A 138 8.83 3.92 24.33
N LEU A 139 8.76 4.76 23.29
CA LEU A 139 9.20 4.41 21.94
C LEU A 139 10.68 4.02 21.92
N TYR A 140 11.54 4.78 22.60
CA TYR A 140 12.96 4.47 22.71
C TYR A 140 13.20 3.08 23.32
N TYR A 141 12.58 2.79 24.47
CA TYR A 141 12.79 1.50 25.13
C TYR A 141 12.26 0.33 24.30
N ASN A 142 11.09 0.48 23.67
CA ASN A 142 10.51 -0.59 22.84
C ASN A 142 11.36 -0.83 21.57
N TYR A 143 11.78 0.23 20.89
CA TYR A 143 12.64 0.14 19.71
C TYR A 143 14.01 -0.45 20.06
N ARG A 144 14.65 0.06 21.12
CA ARG A 144 15.93 -0.46 21.63
C ARG A 144 15.84 -1.95 21.90
N ASN A 145 14.81 -2.39 22.63
CA ASN A 145 14.67 -3.80 22.98
C ASN A 145 14.48 -4.68 21.74
N ALA A 146 13.65 -4.25 20.79
CA ALA A 146 13.43 -4.97 19.54
C ALA A 146 14.70 -5.08 18.68
N VAL A 147 15.43 -3.98 18.48
CA VAL A 147 16.69 -4.00 17.71
C VAL A 147 17.74 -4.85 18.40
N MET A 148 17.84 -4.82 19.74
CA MET A 148 18.75 -5.69 20.48
C MET A 148 18.39 -7.18 20.34
N GLN A 149 17.10 -7.53 20.24
CA GLN A 149 16.66 -8.92 20.01
C GLN A 149 17.10 -9.48 18.66
N SER A 150 17.35 -8.63 17.66
CA SER A 150 17.85 -9.06 16.34
C SER A 150 19.23 -9.75 16.40
N GLY A 151 20.02 -9.44 17.44
CA GLY A 151 21.40 -9.91 17.57
C GLY A 151 22.38 -9.20 16.63
N ASP A 152 21.99 -8.09 15.99
CA ASP A 152 22.88 -7.30 15.13
C ASP A 152 24.07 -6.74 15.94
N PRO A 153 25.33 -7.01 15.55
CA PRO A 153 26.52 -6.46 16.22
C PRO A 153 26.56 -4.92 16.26
N SER A 154 25.90 -4.27 15.29
CA SER A 154 25.75 -2.81 15.19
C SER A 154 24.50 -2.29 15.89
N ALA A 155 23.75 -3.11 16.65
CA ALA A 155 22.49 -2.72 17.28
C ALA A 155 22.56 -1.38 18.05
N GLN A 156 23.61 -1.15 18.84
CA GLN A 156 23.76 0.10 19.60
C GLN A 156 23.88 1.34 18.69
N GLU A 157 24.64 1.21 17.60
CA GLU A 157 24.83 2.29 16.61
C GLU A 157 23.53 2.58 15.87
N ILE A 158 22.81 1.52 15.48
CA ILE A 158 21.50 1.59 14.81
C ILE A 158 20.47 2.27 15.72
N ILE A 159 20.40 1.86 16.99
CA ILE A 159 19.45 2.41 17.96
C ILE A 159 19.70 3.91 18.14
N LEU A 160 20.96 4.31 18.38
CA LEU A 160 21.31 5.71 18.57
C LEU A 160 20.99 6.54 17.33
N SER A 161 21.44 6.11 16.14
CA SER A 161 21.24 6.83 14.88
C SER A 161 19.76 6.99 14.54
N ASN A 162 19.00 5.89 14.55
CA ASN A 162 17.60 5.92 14.15
C ASN A 162 16.72 6.68 15.16
N MET A 163 16.97 6.52 16.46
CA MET A 163 16.19 7.22 17.48
C MET A 163 16.53 8.72 17.56
N ALA A 164 17.79 9.10 17.35
CA ALA A 164 18.17 10.52 17.30
C ALA A 164 17.43 11.24 16.17
N VAL A 165 17.45 10.67 14.96
CA VAL A 165 16.74 11.23 13.80
C VAL A 165 15.22 11.18 13.99
N ALA A 166 14.67 10.10 14.53
CA ALA A 166 13.23 10.01 14.79
C ALA A 166 12.77 11.09 15.77
N PHE A 167 13.46 11.26 16.89
CA PHE A 167 13.12 12.27 17.90
C PHE A 167 13.27 13.69 17.36
N ASP A 168 14.31 13.95 16.60
CA ASP A 168 14.50 15.21 15.90
C ASP A 168 13.32 15.48 14.94
N ARG A 169 12.97 14.54 14.07
CA ARG A 169 11.85 14.76 13.14
C ARG A 169 10.49 14.90 13.84
N VAL A 170 10.29 14.24 14.98
CA VAL A 170 9.07 14.43 15.80
C VAL A 170 9.04 15.82 16.43
N LEU A 171 10.15 16.27 17.02
CA LEU A 171 10.23 17.62 17.61
C LEU A 171 9.98 18.70 16.56
N LEU A 172 10.56 18.57 15.36
CA LEU A 172 10.31 19.46 14.24
C LEU A 172 8.83 19.56 13.90
N ASP A 173 8.12 18.43 13.83
CA ASP A 173 6.69 18.41 13.56
C ASP A 173 5.83 18.92 14.73
N VAL A 174 6.32 18.84 15.97
CA VAL A 174 5.64 19.46 17.13
C VAL A 174 5.78 20.98 17.11
N GLU A 175 6.96 21.49 16.74
CA GLU A 175 7.23 22.93 16.65
C GLU A 175 6.58 23.57 15.41
N ASP A 176 6.59 22.87 14.27
CA ASP A 176 5.98 23.29 13.01
C ASP A 176 5.20 22.14 12.35
N PRO A 177 3.91 21.94 12.73
CA PRO A 177 3.13 20.80 12.28
C PRO A 177 2.91 20.74 10.77
N PHE A 178 3.43 19.67 10.15
CA PHE A 178 3.20 19.40 8.74
C PHE A 178 1.72 19.17 8.45
N SER A 179 1.22 19.76 7.36
CA SER A 179 -0.17 19.61 6.90
C SER A 179 -0.23 18.79 5.61
N PHE A 180 -0.91 17.65 5.66
CA PHE A 180 -1.03 16.76 4.51
C PHE A 180 -2.03 17.28 3.47
N SER A 181 -1.65 17.22 2.19
CA SER A 181 -2.57 17.41 1.07
C SER A 181 -3.46 16.19 0.87
N PRO A 182 -4.63 16.32 0.21
CA PRO A 182 -5.54 15.19 -0.03
C PRO A 182 -4.87 14.03 -0.78
N CYS A 183 -4.04 14.34 -1.77
CA CYS A 183 -3.04 13.43 -2.31
C CYS A 183 -1.64 13.96 -1.98
N HIS A 184 -0.97 13.30 -1.03
CA HIS A 184 0.37 13.65 -0.57
C HIS A 184 1.42 12.85 -1.35
N LYS A 185 2.52 13.51 -1.73
CA LYS A 185 3.67 12.86 -2.37
C LYS A 185 4.79 12.72 -1.34
N ALA A 186 5.48 11.59 -1.34
CA ALA A 186 6.60 11.36 -0.45
C ALA A 186 7.64 12.49 -0.55
N ILE A 187 8.02 13.04 0.60
CA ILE A 187 9.06 14.06 0.67
C ILE A 187 10.42 13.35 0.66
N ARG A 188 11.22 13.67 -0.36
CA ARG A 188 12.55 13.08 -0.59
C ARG A 188 13.70 14.06 -0.36
N GLU A 189 13.41 15.36 -0.34
CA GLU A 189 14.40 16.45 -0.21
C GLU A 189 13.80 17.60 0.61
N PRO A 190 14.61 18.39 1.35
CA PRO A 190 16.06 18.19 1.57
C PRO A 190 16.38 17.04 2.53
N PHE A 191 15.37 16.55 3.25
CA PHE A 191 15.46 15.35 4.07
C PHE A 191 14.63 14.23 3.44
N ASP A 192 15.25 13.07 3.22
CA ASP A 192 14.58 11.91 2.62
C ASP A 192 13.76 11.14 3.69
N TYR A 193 12.50 11.55 3.89
CA TYR A 193 11.59 10.90 4.83
C TYR A 193 11.25 9.45 4.42
N TYR A 194 11.32 9.12 3.13
CA TYR A 194 11.14 7.74 2.67
C TYR A 194 12.28 6.87 3.19
N MET A 195 13.53 7.26 2.92
CA MET A 195 14.70 6.50 3.36
C MET A 195 14.85 6.49 4.89
N PHE A 196 14.49 7.57 5.58
CA PHE A 196 14.35 7.59 7.03
C PHE A 196 13.44 6.45 7.52
N GLY A 197 12.21 6.36 6.98
CA GLY A 197 11.27 5.31 7.36
C GLY A 197 11.77 3.90 7.01
N GLN A 198 12.41 3.72 5.86
CA GLN A 198 13.03 2.43 5.49
C GLN A 198 14.13 2.02 6.48
N ASN A 199 15.04 2.94 6.82
CA ASN A 199 16.17 2.68 7.71
C ASN A 199 15.71 2.43 9.16
N TYR A 200 14.68 3.14 9.61
CA TYR A 200 14.10 2.95 10.93
C TYR A 200 13.49 1.55 11.10
N LEU A 201 12.75 1.05 10.12
CA LEU A 201 12.01 -0.22 10.25
C LEU A 201 12.80 -1.46 9.82
N ARG A 202 13.82 -1.31 8.96
CA ARG A 202 14.69 -2.42 8.52
C ARG A 202 15.23 -3.30 9.66
N PRO A 203 15.79 -2.78 10.76
CA PRO A 203 16.36 -3.61 11.83
C PRO A 203 15.29 -4.36 12.65
N LEU A 204 14.00 -4.12 12.39
CA LEU A 204 12.89 -4.82 13.06
C LEU A 204 12.41 -6.04 12.25
N ILE A 205 12.93 -6.25 11.04
CA ILE A 205 12.52 -7.35 10.17
C ILE A 205 13.54 -8.49 10.23
N ASP A 206 13.09 -9.68 10.62
CA ASP A 206 13.88 -10.89 10.43
C ASP A 206 13.72 -11.40 8.99
N PHE A 207 14.53 -10.86 8.08
CA PHE A 207 14.52 -11.25 6.68
C PHE A 207 14.71 -12.76 6.45
N ARG A 208 15.34 -13.49 7.37
CA ARG A 208 15.53 -14.94 7.25
C ARG A 208 14.22 -15.72 7.39
N THR A 209 13.26 -15.16 8.12
CA THR A 209 11.93 -15.74 8.36
C THR A 209 10.83 -14.92 7.69
N SER A 210 11.19 -14.02 6.78
CA SER A 210 10.25 -13.28 5.94
C SER A 210 10.07 -13.94 4.57
N TYR A 211 8.95 -13.71 3.89
CA TYR A 211 8.65 -14.33 2.59
C TYR A 211 7.83 -13.42 1.66
N ILE A 212 8.06 -13.56 0.35
CA ILE A 212 7.19 -13.00 -0.69
C ILE A 212 6.49 -14.13 -1.46
N GLY A 213 5.17 -14.12 -1.46
CA GLY A 213 4.33 -14.97 -2.29
C GLY A 213 4.07 -14.38 -3.67
N ASN A 214 4.26 -15.20 -4.70
CA ASN A 214 3.98 -14.89 -6.10
C ASN A 214 4.74 -13.66 -6.62
N LEU A 215 6.05 -13.61 -6.36
CA LEU A 215 6.92 -12.51 -6.78
C LEU A 215 6.80 -12.16 -8.27
N SER A 216 6.56 -13.14 -9.15
CA SER A 216 6.34 -12.93 -10.59
C SER A 216 5.21 -11.95 -10.89
N LEU A 217 4.15 -11.94 -10.10
CA LEU A 217 3.00 -11.05 -10.29
C LEU A 217 3.36 -9.59 -10.01
N PHE A 218 4.33 -9.31 -9.12
CA PHE A 218 4.81 -7.94 -8.92
C PHE A 218 5.54 -7.41 -10.16
N PHE A 219 6.34 -8.25 -10.85
CA PHE A 219 6.93 -7.88 -12.13
C PHE A 219 5.86 -7.63 -13.20
N ASP A 220 4.85 -8.51 -13.30
CA ASP A 220 3.74 -8.34 -14.23
C ASP A 220 2.91 -7.07 -13.98
N MET A 221 2.76 -6.68 -12.72
CA MET A 221 2.13 -5.43 -12.32
C MET A 221 3.00 -4.23 -12.67
N GLU A 222 4.31 -4.30 -12.43
CA GLU A 222 5.23 -3.23 -12.79
C GLU A 222 5.24 -2.95 -14.31
N GLU A 223 5.21 -3.99 -15.13
CA GLU A 223 5.09 -3.84 -16.59
C GLU A 223 3.76 -3.20 -17.01
N LYS A 224 2.65 -3.52 -16.33
CA LYS A 224 1.35 -2.85 -16.57
C LYS A 224 1.41 -1.38 -16.19
N LEU A 225 2.08 -1.02 -15.10
CA LEU A 225 2.30 0.38 -14.74
C LEU A 225 3.12 1.12 -15.79
N LYS A 226 4.17 0.49 -16.34
CA LYS A 226 4.99 1.07 -17.43
C LYS A 226 4.19 1.25 -18.72
N GLN A 227 3.18 0.42 -18.96
CA GLN A 227 2.22 0.55 -20.07
C GLN A 227 1.17 1.66 -19.86
N GLY A 228 1.17 2.34 -18.71
CA GLY A 228 0.20 3.39 -18.41
C GLY A 228 -1.05 2.89 -17.67
N HIS A 229 -1.14 1.60 -17.34
CA HIS A 229 -2.30 1.06 -16.63
C HIS A 229 -2.33 1.47 -15.16
N ASN A 230 -3.51 1.42 -14.56
CA ASN A 230 -3.70 1.60 -13.12
C ASN A 230 -3.79 0.26 -12.40
N ILE A 231 -3.35 0.22 -11.15
CA ILE A 231 -3.36 -0.97 -10.29
C ILE A 231 -3.95 -0.60 -8.93
N ILE A 232 -4.95 -1.37 -8.51
CA ILE A 232 -5.53 -1.29 -7.17
C ILE A 232 -5.19 -2.59 -6.42
N LEU A 233 -4.60 -2.46 -5.24
CA LEU A 233 -4.31 -3.57 -4.33
C LEU A 233 -5.33 -3.56 -3.18
N PHE A 234 -6.18 -4.57 -3.11
CA PHE A 234 -7.11 -4.80 -2.00
C PHE A 234 -6.42 -5.64 -0.93
N SER A 235 -6.09 -5.02 0.20
CA SER A 235 -5.23 -5.63 1.22
C SER A 235 -5.92 -5.76 2.57
N ASN A 236 -5.45 -6.69 3.40
CA ASN A 236 -5.58 -6.50 4.85
C ASN A 236 -4.56 -5.45 5.35
N HIS A 237 -4.64 -5.08 6.62
CA HIS A 237 -3.79 -4.03 7.23
C HIS A 237 -3.46 -4.46 8.65
N GLN A 238 -2.20 -4.41 9.07
CA GLN A 238 -1.81 -4.94 10.38
C GLN A 238 -1.10 -3.92 11.24
N THR A 239 -0.26 -3.07 10.68
CA THR A 239 0.55 -2.11 11.43
C THR A 239 0.54 -0.74 10.76
N GLU A 240 0.86 0.32 11.51
CA GLU A 240 1.07 1.64 10.92
C GLU A 240 2.32 1.67 10.02
N ALA A 241 3.20 0.69 10.19
CA ALA A 241 4.44 0.51 9.42
C ALA A 241 4.23 -0.23 8.09
N ASP A 242 3.03 -0.73 7.78
CA ASP A 242 2.75 -1.53 6.58
C ASP A 242 3.35 -0.95 5.28
N PRO A 243 3.23 0.36 4.99
CA PRO A 243 3.82 0.94 3.77
C PRO A 243 5.32 0.70 3.63
N ALA A 244 6.04 0.82 4.74
CA ALA A 244 7.49 0.65 4.77
C ALA A 244 7.88 -0.82 4.75
N LEU A 245 7.14 -1.68 5.45
CA LEU A 245 7.37 -3.12 5.46
C LEU A 245 7.17 -3.73 4.07
N ILE A 246 6.11 -3.33 3.37
CA ILE A 246 5.88 -3.69 1.96
C ILE A 246 7.06 -3.25 1.10
N ALA A 247 7.49 -1.98 1.24
CA ALA A 247 8.59 -1.44 0.47
C ALA A 247 9.92 -2.15 0.75
N LEU A 248 10.21 -2.51 2.01
CA LEU A 248 11.42 -3.23 2.41
C LEU A 248 11.48 -4.65 1.83
N LEU A 249 10.35 -5.34 1.70
CA LEU A 249 10.31 -6.66 1.06
C LEU A 249 10.55 -6.57 -0.46
N LEU A 250 10.04 -5.51 -1.10
CA LEU A 250 10.13 -5.32 -2.54
C LEU A 250 11.37 -4.55 -3.03
N GLU A 251 12.18 -3.99 -2.13
CA GLU A 251 13.23 -3.03 -2.48
C GLU A 251 14.30 -3.56 -3.45
N ARG A 252 14.56 -4.88 -3.45
CA ARG A 252 15.59 -5.49 -4.30
C ARG A 252 15.07 -5.91 -5.66
N THR A 253 13.77 -6.10 -5.80
CA THR A 253 13.15 -6.69 -6.99
C THR A 253 12.24 -5.71 -7.71
N ASN A 254 11.50 -4.88 -6.99
CA ASN A 254 10.43 -4.04 -7.50
C ASN A 254 10.48 -2.63 -6.87
N LEU A 255 11.68 -2.02 -6.83
CA LEU A 255 11.89 -0.71 -6.20
C LEU A 255 11.00 0.38 -6.80
N TYR A 256 10.88 0.43 -8.12
CA TYR A 256 10.01 1.39 -8.81
C TYR A 256 8.54 1.21 -8.41
N PHE A 257 8.06 -0.04 -8.30
CA PHE A 257 6.72 -0.35 -7.85
C PHE A 257 6.49 0.11 -6.39
N ALA A 258 7.43 -0.20 -5.50
CA ALA A 258 7.36 0.14 -4.08
C ALA A 258 7.38 1.65 -3.83
N GLU A 259 8.27 2.40 -4.48
CA GLU A 259 8.37 3.86 -4.33
C GLU A 259 7.18 4.61 -4.93
N LYS A 260 6.50 4.04 -5.93
CA LYS A 260 5.36 4.65 -6.60
C LYS A 260 4.03 4.37 -5.89
N MET A 261 3.97 3.35 -5.04
CA MET A 261 2.76 2.95 -4.33
C MET A 261 2.18 4.11 -3.50
N ALA A 262 0.90 4.40 -3.72
CA ALA A 262 0.13 5.35 -2.94
C ALA A 262 -0.80 4.61 -1.96
N PHE A 263 -0.74 4.97 -0.69
CA PHE A 263 -1.48 4.31 0.37
C PHE A 263 -2.70 5.14 0.75
N VAL A 264 -3.90 4.54 0.66
CA VAL A 264 -5.11 5.14 1.23
C VAL A 264 -4.98 5.09 2.75
N ALA A 265 -4.77 6.25 3.37
CA ALA A 265 -4.38 6.36 4.78
C ALA A 265 -5.39 7.17 5.60
N GLY A 266 -5.62 6.67 6.82
CA GLY A 266 -6.51 7.26 7.82
C GLY A 266 -5.96 8.54 8.46
N ASP A 267 -6.82 9.24 9.21
CA ASP A 267 -6.49 10.51 9.87
C ASP A 267 -5.45 10.40 10.99
N ARG A 268 -5.35 9.24 11.67
CA ARG A 268 -4.44 9.07 12.81
C ARG A 268 -2.97 9.17 12.43
N VAL A 269 -2.55 8.47 11.37
CA VAL A 269 -1.14 8.46 10.94
C VAL A 269 -0.68 9.78 10.34
N VAL A 270 -1.62 10.68 10.00
CA VAL A 270 -1.35 12.03 9.49
C VAL A 270 -1.56 13.13 10.55
N THR A 271 -1.97 12.77 11.77
CA THR A 271 -2.18 13.70 12.90
C THR A 271 -1.29 13.41 14.10
N ASP A 272 -0.94 12.15 14.37
CA ASP A 272 -0.05 11.77 15.46
C ASP A 272 1.40 12.22 15.19
N PRO A 273 1.98 13.11 16.01
CA PRO A 273 3.36 13.58 15.83
C PRO A 273 4.40 12.46 15.76
N LEU A 274 4.17 11.32 16.43
CA LEU A 274 5.11 10.19 16.39
C LEU A 274 5.04 9.41 15.07
N CYS A 275 3.96 9.54 14.30
CA CYS A 275 3.78 8.87 13.00
C CYS A 275 4.02 9.79 11.81
N LYS A 276 3.76 11.09 11.97
CA LYS A 276 3.83 12.06 10.87
C LYS A 276 5.15 12.04 10.11
N PRO A 277 6.34 11.96 10.75
CA PRO A 277 7.61 11.82 10.03
C PRO A 277 7.63 10.60 9.08
N PHE A 278 7.08 9.46 9.49
CA PHE A 278 7.02 8.27 8.65
C PHE A 278 6.02 8.43 7.50
N SER A 279 4.87 9.05 7.78
CA SER A 279 3.83 9.36 6.79
C SER A 279 4.29 10.36 5.74
N MET A 280 5.10 11.36 6.13
CA MET A 280 5.68 12.34 5.21
C MET A 280 6.53 11.68 4.11
N GLY A 281 7.14 10.53 4.40
CA GLY A 281 7.95 9.74 3.49
C GLY A 281 7.17 8.81 2.55
N ARG A 282 5.83 8.85 2.53
CA ARG A 282 5.00 7.97 1.70
C ARG A 282 4.11 8.77 0.75
N ASN A 283 3.74 8.16 -0.37
CA ASN A 283 2.65 8.71 -1.18
C ASN A 283 1.34 8.30 -0.50
N LEU A 284 0.47 9.27 -0.18
CA LEU A 284 -0.75 9.01 0.56
C LEU A 284 -1.96 9.57 -0.16
N ILE A 285 -3.09 8.89 0.00
CA ILE A 285 -4.42 9.42 -0.28
C ILE A 285 -5.10 9.56 1.06
N CYS A 286 -5.13 10.79 1.58
CA CYS A 286 -5.53 11.08 2.95
C CYS A 286 -7.05 11.08 3.06
N ILE A 287 -7.60 10.14 3.82
CA ILE A 287 -9.04 10.02 4.07
C ILE A 287 -9.32 9.86 5.56
N PHE A 288 -10.44 10.39 6.01
CA PHE A 288 -11.00 10.06 7.32
C PHE A 288 -11.70 8.70 7.24
N SER A 289 -11.27 7.76 8.09
CA SER A 289 -11.89 6.43 8.16
C SER A 289 -13.35 6.53 8.59
N LYS A 290 -14.20 5.66 8.04
CA LYS A 290 -15.59 5.51 8.50
C LYS A 290 -15.64 5.19 9.99
N LYS A 291 -14.66 4.43 10.52
CA LYS A 291 -14.57 4.01 11.93
C LYS A 291 -14.47 5.20 12.89
N HIS A 292 -13.85 6.31 12.47
CA HIS A 292 -13.61 7.49 13.29
C HIS A 292 -14.36 8.74 12.79
N MET A 293 -15.28 8.57 11.84
CA MET A 293 -16.04 9.66 11.24
C MET A 293 -16.88 10.40 12.30
N HIS A 294 -17.43 9.65 13.26
CA HIS A 294 -18.39 10.13 14.25
C HIS A 294 -17.81 10.30 15.66
N ASP A 295 -16.49 10.13 15.84
CA ASP A 295 -15.83 10.26 17.14
C ASP A 295 -16.01 11.67 17.74
N VAL A 296 -16.02 12.69 16.88
CA VAL A 296 -16.31 14.09 17.22
C VAL A 296 -17.41 14.59 16.28
N PRO A 297 -18.68 14.61 16.71
CA PRO A 297 -19.83 14.94 15.86
C PRO A 297 -19.70 16.26 15.10
N GLU A 298 -19.09 17.28 15.71
CA GLU A 298 -18.88 18.61 15.16
C GLU A 298 -17.95 18.61 13.94
N LEU A 299 -17.07 17.61 13.82
CA LEU A 299 -16.09 17.50 12.74
C LEU A 299 -16.59 16.68 11.55
N VAL A 300 -17.73 15.98 11.65
CA VAL A 300 -18.25 15.05 10.63
C VAL A 300 -18.35 15.73 9.25
N GLU A 301 -18.91 16.94 9.19
CA GLU A 301 -19.14 17.64 7.92
C GLU A 301 -17.82 18.07 7.27
N MET A 302 -16.86 18.54 8.06
CA MET A 302 -15.51 18.84 7.59
C MET A 302 -14.82 17.56 7.07
N LYS A 303 -14.89 16.45 7.81
CA LYS A 303 -14.30 15.16 7.42
C LYS A 303 -14.89 14.66 6.10
N LYS A 304 -16.20 14.75 5.91
CA LYS A 304 -16.89 14.39 4.65
C LYS A 304 -16.42 15.25 3.47
N ARG A 305 -16.27 16.57 3.68
CA ARG A 305 -15.76 17.49 2.64
C ARG A 305 -14.32 17.18 2.27
N ALA A 306 -13.47 16.88 3.25
CA ALA A 306 -12.09 16.47 3.02
C ALA A 306 -12.02 15.18 2.20
N ASN A 307 -12.77 14.13 2.59
CA ASN A 307 -12.84 12.88 1.84
C ASN A 307 -13.32 13.09 0.39
N THR A 308 -14.32 13.95 0.20
CA THR A 308 -14.80 14.30 -1.14
C THR A 308 -13.69 14.94 -1.99
N ARG A 309 -12.83 15.77 -1.40
CA ARG A 309 -11.68 16.36 -2.09
C ARG A 309 -10.64 15.30 -2.45
N SER A 310 -10.28 14.43 -1.51
CA SER A 310 -9.32 13.34 -1.75
C SER A 310 -9.79 12.38 -2.84
N LEU A 311 -11.08 12.01 -2.85
CA LEU A 311 -11.64 11.14 -3.90
C LEU A 311 -11.63 11.81 -5.28
N LYS A 312 -11.86 13.13 -5.35
CA LYS A 312 -11.76 13.89 -6.61
C LYS A 312 -10.33 13.93 -7.13
N GLU A 313 -9.35 14.19 -6.27
CA GLU A 313 -7.93 14.18 -6.64
C GLU A 313 -7.47 12.78 -7.05
N MET A 314 -7.89 11.72 -6.33
CA MET A 314 -7.63 10.34 -6.71
C MET A 314 -8.22 9.99 -8.08
N ALA A 315 -9.44 10.43 -8.38
CA ALA A 315 -10.03 10.25 -9.71
C ALA A 315 -9.20 10.94 -10.81
N LEU A 316 -8.67 12.14 -10.54
CA LEU A 316 -7.77 12.83 -11.48
C LEU A 316 -6.44 12.09 -11.66
N LEU A 317 -5.87 11.53 -10.59
CA LEU A 317 -4.66 10.70 -10.66
C LEU A 317 -4.91 9.45 -11.51
N LEU A 318 -6.01 8.74 -11.29
CA LEU A 318 -6.36 7.55 -12.08
C LEU A 318 -6.53 7.88 -13.57
N ARG A 319 -7.11 9.05 -13.91
CA ARG A 319 -7.21 9.51 -15.31
C ARG A 319 -5.86 9.77 -15.97
N SER A 320 -4.80 10.03 -15.19
CA SER A 320 -3.44 10.20 -15.72
C SER A 320 -2.72 8.87 -16.01
N GLY A 321 -3.28 7.75 -15.52
CA GLY A 321 -2.71 6.42 -15.67
C GLY A 321 -1.45 6.19 -14.83
N SER A 322 -0.87 4.99 -14.95
CA SER A 322 0.36 4.58 -14.25
C SER A 322 0.30 4.69 -12.71
N GLN A 323 -0.89 4.59 -12.11
CA GLN A 323 -1.06 4.66 -10.65
C GLN A 323 -1.05 3.27 -10.03
N VAL A 324 -0.43 3.13 -8.86
CA VAL A 324 -0.58 1.95 -7.99
C VAL A 324 -1.10 2.42 -6.64
N ILE A 325 -2.29 1.95 -6.27
CA ILE A 325 -2.98 2.36 -5.05
C ILE A 325 -3.18 1.14 -4.17
N TRP A 326 -2.67 1.21 -2.94
CA TRP A 326 -2.95 0.27 -1.87
C TRP A 326 -4.11 0.78 -1.03
N ILE A 327 -5.08 -0.09 -0.74
CA ILE A 327 -6.20 0.20 0.15
C ILE A 327 -6.48 -1.01 1.03
N ALA A 328 -6.81 -0.76 2.29
CA ALA A 328 -7.40 -1.73 3.19
C ALA A 328 -8.90 -1.49 3.34
N PRO A 329 -9.77 -2.22 2.63
CA PRO A 329 -11.21 -1.96 2.65
C PRO A 329 -11.86 -2.14 4.02
N SER A 330 -11.25 -2.91 4.92
CA SER A 330 -11.67 -3.04 6.33
C SER A 330 -11.62 -1.72 7.11
N GLY A 331 -10.89 -0.72 6.61
CA GLY A 331 -10.80 0.63 7.16
C GLY A 331 -10.01 0.76 8.46
N GLY A 332 -9.30 -0.30 8.89
CA GLY A 332 -8.39 -0.26 10.03
C GLY A 332 -7.60 -1.55 10.18
N ARG A 333 -6.65 -1.57 11.11
CA ARG A 333 -5.78 -2.72 11.34
C ARG A 333 -6.54 -3.95 11.84
N ASP A 334 -6.04 -5.13 11.51
CA ASP A 334 -6.47 -6.43 12.03
C ASP A 334 -6.37 -6.46 13.56
N ARG A 335 -7.13 -7.34 14.20
CA ARG A 335 -7.11 -7.51 15.67
C ARG A 335 -7.14 -8.99 16.00
N PRO A 336 -6.49 -9.38 17.11
CA PRO A 336 -6.63 -10.74 17.60
C PRO A 336 -8.05 -10.98 18.09
N ASP A 337 -8.55 -12.18 17.89
CA ASP A 337 -9.80 -12.63 18.51
C ASP A 337 -9.69 -12.50 20.04
N PRO A 338 -10.67 -11.88 20.73
CA PRO A 338 -10.59 -11.66 22.18
C PRO A 338 -10.56 -12.95 23.02
N LEU A 339 -11.08 -14.06 22.49
CA LEU A 339 -11.18 -15.34 23.17
C LEU A 339 -9.98 -16.25 22.84
N THR A 340 -9.62 -16.37 21.57
CA THR A 340 -8.53 -17.28 21.13
C THR A 340 -7.16 -16.60 21.07
N GLY A 341 -7.14 -15.28 20.89
CA GLY A 341 -5.91 -14.51 20.67
C GLY A 341 -5.35 -14.63 19.25
N GLU A 342 -6.03 -15.34 18.35
CA GLU A 342 -5.60 -15.56 16.96
C GLU A 342 -5.81 -14.32 16.10
N TRP A 343 -4.84 -14.01 15.24
CA TRP A 343 -4.89 -12.86 14.34
C TRP A 343 -5.47 -13.26 12.99
N ASN A 344 -6.64 -12.72 12.68
CA ASN A 344 -7.28 -12.92 11.39
C ASN A 344 -7.47 -11.57 10.68
N PRO A 345 -7.34 -11.54 9.34
CA PRO A 345 -7.66 -10.34 8.58
C PRO A 345 -9.08 -9.85 8.85
N ALA A 346 -9.25 -8.54 9.00
CA ALA A 346 -10.56 -7.95 9.21
C ALA A 346 -11.40 -7.97 7.93
N PRO A 347 -12.72 -8.24 8.00
CA PRO A 347 -13.60 -8.26 6.83
C PRO A 347 -13.56 -6.95 6.03
N PHE A 348 -13.67 -7.07 4.71
CA PHE A 348 -13.73 -5.92 3.81
C PHE A 348 -15.09 -5.21 3.87
N ASP A 349 -15.08 -3.88 3.81
CA ASP A 349 -16.28 -3.10 3.51
C ASP A 349 -16.54 -3.15 2.00
N ALA A 350 -17.59 -3.86 1.60
CA ALA A 350 -17.94 -4.06 0.19
C ALA A 350 -18.20 -2.75 -0.56
N SER A 351 -18.67 -1.70 0.14
CA SER A 351 -18.86 -0.38 -0.48
C SER A 351 -17.51 0.29 -0.77
N SER A 352 -16.50 0.11 0.08
CA SER A 352 -15.14 0.59 -0.16
C SER A 352 -14.50 -0.11 -1.37
N VAL A 353 -14.65 -1.43 -1.50
CA VAL A 353 -14.18 -2.20 -2.66
C VAL A 353 -14.86 -1.71 -3.95
N ASP A 354 -16.19 -1.61 -3.95
CA ASP A 354 -16.96 -1.19 -5.13
C ASP A 354 -16.70 0.28 -5.50
N ASN A 355 -16.48 1.17 -4.54
CA ASN A 355 -16.09 2.55 -4.81
C ASN A 355 -14.76 2.61 -5.58
N MET A 356 -13.75 1.84 -5.15
CA MET A 356 -12.46 1.79 -5.85
C MET A 356 -12.59 1.21 -7.25
N ARG A 357 -13.36 0.13 -7.42
CA ARG A 357 -13.68 -0.44 -8.73
C ARG A 357 -14.34 0.60 -9.64
N ARG A 358 -15.39 1.29 -9.17
CA ARG A 358 -16.07 2.31 -9.96
C ARG A 358 -15.14 3.44 -10.37
N LEU A 359 -14.29 3.92 -9.47
CA LEU A 359 -13.32 4.97 -9.80
C LEU A 359 -12.32 4.51 -10.87
N LEU A 360 -11.90 3.26 -10.80
CA LEU A 360 -11.03 2.64 -11.79
C LEU A 360 -11.72 2.54 -13.16
N ASP A 361 -12.94 2.02 -13.21
CA ASP A 361 -13.72 1.86 -14.45
C ASP A 361 -14.02 3.20 -15.14
N HIS A 362 -14.28 4.24 -14.36
CA HIS A 362 -14.59 5.58 -14.87
C HIS A 362 -13.34 6.43 -15.11
N SER A 363 -12.13 5.89 -14.91
CA SER A 363 -10.88 6.62 -15.13
C SER A 363 -10.54 6.83 -16.61
N GLY A 364 -11.13 6.05 -17.51
CA GLY A 364 -10.78 6.06 -18.94
C GLY A 364 -9.40 5.45 -19.25
N VAL A 365 -8.75 4.84 -18.26
CA VAL A 365 -7.47 4.14 -18.39
C VAL A 365 -7.68 2.68 -17.97
N VAL A 366 -6.99 1.75 -18.64
CA VAL A 366 -7.04 0.33 -18.28
C VAL A 366 -6.60 0.13 -16.83
N GLY A 367 -7.44 -0.51 -16.04
CA GLY A 367 -7.21 -0.75 -14.62
C GLY A 367 -7.21 -2.23 -14.27
N HIS A 368 -6.43 -2.60 -13.25
CA HIS A 368 -6.34 -3.96 -12.73
C HIS A 368 -6.52 -3.96 -11.21
N MET A 369 -7.19 -4.99 -10.69
CA MET A 369 -7.46 -5.17 -9.25
C MET A 369 -6.86 -6.48 -8.77
N TYR A 370 -6.09 -6.43 -7.69
CA TYR A 370 -5.39 -7.58 -7.12
C TYR A 370 -5.63 -7.69 -5.62
N PRO A 371 -6.00 -8.87 -5.10
CA PRO A 371 -5.94 -9.16 -3.67
C PRO A 371 -4.48 -9.23 -3.20
N LEU A 372 -4.19 -8.65 -2.04
CA LEU A 372 -2.87 -8.63 -1.41
C LEU A 372 -2.99 -9.04 0.05
N ALA A 373 -2.18 -10.00 0.49
CA ALA A 373 -2.08 -10.41 1.88
C ALA A 373 -0.78 -9.90 2.50
N LEU A 374 -0.89 -9.41 3.73
CA LEU A 374 0.21 -8.90 4.55
C LEU A 374 0.18 -9.59 5.92
N LEU A 375 1.34 -10.08 6.36
CA LEU A 375 1.53 -10.67 7.68
C LEU A 375 2.72 -10.00 8.38
N CYS A 376 2.47 -9.08 9.31
CA CYS A 376 3.49 -8.31 10.00
C CYS A 376 3.06 -7.77 11.37
N TYR A 377 1.91 -8.18 11.92
CA TYR A 377 1.38 -7.62 13.16
C TYR A 377 2.38 -7.64 14.33
N GLU A 378 3.25 -8.65 14.45
CA GLU A 378 4.24 -8.73 15.54
C GLU A 378 5.23 -7.56 15.54
N VAL A 379 5.59 -7.00 14.37
CA VAL A 379 6.60 -5.93 14.29
C VAL A 379 6.13 -4.67 15.02
N MET A 380 4.86 -4.30 14.87
CA MET A 380 4.27 -3.12 15.52
C MET A 380 2.76 -3.30 15.71
N PRO A 381 2.32 -4.19 16.63
CA PRO A 381 0.93 -4.60 16.72
C PRO A 381 0.06 -3.44 17.23
N PRO A 382 -1.19 -3.33 16.74
CA PRO A 382 -2.15 -2.43 17.32
C PRO A 382 -2.48 -2.80 18.78
N PRO A 383 -3.00 -1.85 19.56
CA PRO A 383 -3.69 -2.15 20.81
C PRO A 383 -4.84 -3.14 20.57
N ARG A 384 -5.14 -3.97 21.58
CA ARG A 384 -6.20 -5.01 21.47
C ARG A 384 -7.57 -4.40 21.16
N GLU A 385 -7.85 -3.23 21.73
CA GLU A 385 -9.09 -2.49 21.47
C GLU A 385 -8.83 -1.29 20.56
N VAL A 386 -9.88 -0.80 19.90
CA VAL A 386 -9.80 0.44 19.13
C VAL A 386 -9.83 1.61 20.11
N GLU A 387 -8.67 2.18 20.40
CA GLU A 387 -8.57 3.39 21.24
C GLU A 387 -9.25 4.57 20.53
N LYS A 388 -9.90 5.48 21.26
CA LYS A 388 -10.53 6.69 20.68
C LYS A 388 -9.57 7.86 20.54
N GLN A 389 -8.58 7.94 21.43
CA GLN A 389 -7.61 9.04 21.48
C GLN A 389 -6.44 8.80 20.51
N ILE A 390 -5.74 9.87 20.15
CA ILE A 390 -4.54 9.82 19.30
C ILE A 390 -3.32 9.46 20.15
N GLY A 391 -2.44 8.65 19.57
CA GLY A 391 -1.17 8.21 20.14
C GLY A 391 -1.30 7.06 21.11
N GLU A 392 -1.71 5.95 20.52
CA GLU A 392 -1.65 4.65 21.13
C GLU A 392 -0.22 4.26 21.57
N ARG A 393 -0.17 3.37 22.56
CA ARG A 393 1.08 2.78 23.02
C ARG A 393 1.66 1.85 21.95
N ARG A 394 2.87 2.15 21.49
CA ARG A 394 3.57 1.38 20.46
C ARG A 394 4.39 0.27 21.07
N LYS A 395 3.96 -0.98 20.91
CA LYS A 395 4.82 -2.15 21.11
C LYS A 395 5.60 -2.40 19.83
N ILE A 396 6.85 -2.82 19.96
CA ILE A 396 7.75 -3.09 18.83
C ILE A 396 8.48 -4.41 19.10
N SER A 397 8.60 -5.25 18.08
CA SER A 397 9.39 -6.48 18.15
C SER A 397 10.21 -6.70 16.86
N PHE A 398 11.21 -7.56 16.96
CA PHE A 398 11.94 -8.08 15.81
C PHE A 398 11.28 -9.38 15.33
N HIS A 399 10.75 -9.41 14.11
CA HIS A 399 9.99 -10.57 13.62
C HIS A 399 10.04 -10.72 12.10
N GLY A 400 9.83 -11.95 11.62
CA GLY A 400 9.62 -12.24 10.20
C GLY A 400 8.28 -11.69 9.71
N ILE A 401 8.22 -11.29 8.44
CA ILE A 401 7.02 -10.71 7.81
C ILE A 401 6.72 -11.35 6.46
N GLY A 402 5.46 -11.33 6.06
CA GLY A 402 4.98 -11.93 4.82
C GLY A 402 4.27 -10.92 3.94
N LEU A 403 4.50 -10.99 2.63
CA LEU A 403 3.75 -10.26 1.62
C LEU A 403 3.38 -11.24 0.51
N SER A 404 2.12 -11.28 0.07
CA SER A 404 1.71 -12.18 -1.00
C SER A 404 0.63 -11.53 -1.85
N VAL A 405 0.72 -11.66 -3.17
CA VAL A 405 -0.27 -11.12 -4.10
C VAL A 405 -0.96 -12.26 -4.86
N ALA A 406 -2.28 -12.18 -4.97
CA ALA A 406 -3.08 -13.12 -5.73
C ALA A 406 -3.19 -12.70 -7.20
N PRO A 407 -3.59 -13.60 -8.12
CA PRO A 407 -3.94 -13.22 -9.48
C PRO A 407 -5.01 -12.13 -9.53
N LYS A 408 -5.07 -11.40 -10.66
CA LYS A 408 -6.07 -10.35 -10.85
C LYS A 408 -7.49 -10.91 -10.72
N ILE A 409 -8.38 -10.15 -10.10
CA ILE A 409 -9.81 -10.47 -10.02
C ILE A 409 -10.58 -9.67 -11.08
N ASN A 410 -11.50 -10.34 -11.79
CA ASN A 410 -12.32 -9.72 -12.82
C ASN A 410 -13.77 -9.61 -12.34
N PHE A 411 -14.25 -8.37 -12.22
CA PHE A 411 -15.62 -8.09 -11.78
C PHE A 411 -16.66 -8.80 -12.65
N VAL A 412 -16.55 -8.71 -13.98
CA VAL A 412 -17.54 -9.25 -14.92
C VAL A 412 -17.63 -10.77 -14.81
N GLU A 413 -16.48 -11.45 -14.66
CA GLU A 413 -16.43 -12.90 -14.54
C GLU A 413 -17.01 -13.37 -13.20
N ILE A 414 -16.63 -12.71 -12.10
CA ILE A 414 -17.08 -13.06 -10.74
C ILE A 414 -18.58 -12.84 -10.58
N THR A 415 -19.13 -11.79 -11.19
CA THR A 415 -20.53 -11.40 -11.00
C THR A 415 -21.45 -11.84 -12.14
N ALA A 416 -21.01 -12.73 -13.03
CA ALA A 416 -21.76 -13.13 -14.23
C ALA A 416 -23.13 -13.76 -13.92
N GLY A 417 -23.32 -14.31 -12.72
CA GLY A 417 -24.56 -14.93 -12.26
C GLY A 417 -25.38 -14.10 -11.27
N CYS A 418 -24.94 -12.89 -10.90
CA CYS A 418 -25.65 -12.07 -9.92
C CYS A 418 -26.92 -11.45 -10.53
N GLU A 419 -28.02 -11.46 -9.78
CA GLU A 419 -29.32 -10.98 -10.25
C GLU A 419 -29.41 -9.45 -10.20
N ASN A 420 -28.66 -8.81 -9.30
CA ASN A 420 -28.71 -7.37 -9.08
C ASN A 420 -27.35 -6.76 -8.68
N PRO A 421 -27.20 -5.42 -8.79
CA PRO A 421 -25.93 -4.75 -8.50
C PRO A 421 -25.46 -4.84 -7.04
N ASP A 422 -26.38 -4.96 -6.08
CA ASP A 422 -26.02 -5.06 -4.66
C ASP A 422 -25.43 -6.43 -4.34
N GLU A 423 -26.00 -7.50 -4.89
CA GLU A 423 -25.44 -8.84 -4.83
C GLU A 423 -24.06 -8.90 -5.50
N ALA A 424 -23.93 -8.34 -6.72
CA ALA A 424 -22.66 -8.29 -7.44
C ALA A 424 -21.54 -7.60 -6.65
N LYS A 425 -21.88 -6.52 -5.93
CA LYS A 425 -20.98 -5.80 -5.02
C LYS A 425 -20.48 -6.69 -3.89
N GLU A 426 -21.38 -7.39 -3.20
CA GLU A 426 -21.02 -8.27 -2.08
C GLU A 426 -20.20 -9.48 -2.57
N VAL A 427 -20.62 -10.15 -3.63
CA VAL A 427 -19.92 -11.31 -4.22
C VAL A 427 -18.51 -10.93 -4.66
N PHE A 428 -18.34 -9.78 -5.32
CA PHE A 428 -17.01 -9.31 -5.72
C PHE A 428 -16.10 -8.99 -4.53
N SER A 429 -16.63 -8.32 -3.51
CA SER A 429 -15.90 -8.03 -2.28
C SER A 429 -15.48 -9.31 -1.55
N GLN A 430 -16.38 -10.28 -1.47
CA GLN A 430 -16.12 -11.56 -0.82
C GLN A 430 -15.04 -12.35 -1.58
N ALA A 431 -15.12 -12.43 -2.91
CA ALA A 431 -14.10 -13.10 -3.72
C ALA A 431 -12.70 -12.46 -3.55
N ALA A 432 -12.63 -11.13 -3.46
CA ALA A 432 -11.37 -10.43 -3.18
C ALA A 432 -10.83 -10.77 -1.78
N TYR A 433 -11.71 -10.80 -0.79
CA TYR A 433 -11.37 -11.12 0.60
C TYR A 433 -10.91 -12.58 0.75
N ASP A 434 -11.65 -13.53 0.21
CA ASP A 434 -11.33 -14.96 0.30
C ASP A 434 -9.98 -15.27 -0.36
N SER A 435 -9.71 -14.68 -1.52
CA SER A 435 -8.42 -14.80 -2.18
C SER A 435 -7.26 -14.21 -1.35
N MET A 436 -7.49 -13.09 -0.66
CA MET A 436 -6.51 -12.53 0.27
C MET A 436 -6.28 -13.46 1.48
N ILE A 437 -7.35 -14.05 2.04
CA ILE A 437 -7.27 -15.01 3.16
C ILE A 437 -6.45 -16.25 2.79
N GLU A 438 -6.68 -16.83 1.61
CA GLU A 438 -5.89 -17.99 1.14
C GLU A 438 -4.39 -17.69 1.13
N HIS A 439 -4.03 -16.49 0.69
CA HIS A 439 -2.64 -16.03 0.66
C HIS A 439 -2.10 -15.75 2.06
N TYR A 440 -2.89 -15.15 2.95
CA TYR A 440 -2.54 -14.90 4.34
C TYR A 440 -2.22 -16.19 5.08
N ASN A 441 -3.05 -17.22 4.92
CA ASN A 441 -2.87 -18.52 5.58
C ASN A 441 -1.57 -19.22 5.15
N VAL A 442 -1.15 -19.06 3.90
CA VAL A 442 0.15 -19.58 3.44
C VAL A 442 1.31 -18.83 4.11
N LEU A 443 1.22 -17.50 4.22
CA LEU A 443 2.22 -16.70 4.93
C LEU A 443 2.29 -17.09 6.41
N GLU A 444 1.14 -17.27 7.06
CA GLU A 444 1.05 -17.69 8.45
C GLU A 444 1.71 -19.07 8.65
N SER A 445 1.41 -20.03 7.76
CA SER A 445 2.03 -21.36 7.80
C SER A 445 3.55 -21.31 7.58
N ALA A 446 4.03 -20.37 6.75
CA ALA A 446 5.46 -20.19 6.50
C ALA A 446 6.19 -19.62 7.73
N ILE A 447 5.60 -18.61 8.37
CA ILE A 447 6.23 -17.79 9.40
C ILE A 447 5.96 -18.37 10.78
N TYR A 448 4.70 -18.44 11.21
CA TYR A 448 4.32 -18.97 12.53
C TYR A 448 4.27 -20.50 12.56
N GLY A 449 3.93 -21.13 11.42
CA GLY A 449 4.00 -22.58 11.27
C GLY A 449 5.41 -23.12 11.04
N CYS A 450 6.43 -22.25 10.96
CA CYS A 450 7.84 -22.59 10.74
C CYS A 450 8.11 -23.48 9.50
N LYS A 451 7.21 -23.49 8.51
CA LYS A 451 7.39 -24.28 7.28
C LYS A 451 8.30 -23.59 6.26
N GLY A 452 8.49 -22.29 6.39
CA GLY A 452 9.21 -21.46 5.42
C GLY A 452 8.72 -21.68 3.99
N LEU A 453 9.66 -21.87 3.05
CA LEU A 453 9.33 -22.10 1.63
C LEU A 453 8.44 -23.34 1.39
N ASN A 454 8.46 -24.33 2.28
CA ASN A 454 7.63 -25.53 2.17
C ASN A 454 6.13 -25.27 2.45
N ALA A 455 5.77 -24.07 2.91
CA ALA A 455 4.37 -23.65 2.96
C ALA A 455 3.78 -23.35 1.57
N SER A 456 4.63 -23.19 0.54
CA SER A 456 4.18 -22.96 -0.84
C SER A 456 3.23 -24.07 -1.30
N ASN A 457 2.25 -23.69 -2.11
CA ASN A 457 1.27 -24.59 -2.70
C ASN A 457 1.03 -24.23 -4.17
N SER A 458 0.00 -24.81 -4.79
CA SER A 458 -0.33 -24.56 -6.20
C SER A 458 -0.79 -23.13 -6.50
N ILE A 459 -1.19 -22.36 -5.49
CA ILE A 459 -1.73 -21.00 -5.60
C ILE A 459 -0.68 -19.95 -5.21
N VAL A 460 0.16 -20.27 -4.21
CA VAL A 460 1.14 -19.36 -3.63
C VAL A 460 2.54 -19.99 -3.69
N SER A 461 3.41 -19.39 -4.49
CA SER A 461 4.84 -19.70 -4.54
C SER A 461 5.63 -18.70 -3.70
N LEU A 462 6.19 -19.15 -2.57
CA LEU A 462 6.99 -18.30 -1.68
C LEU A 462 8.44 -18.17 -2.16
N SER A 463 9.06 -17.04 -1.83
CA SER A 463 10.46 -16.72 -2.16
C SER A 463 11.07 -15.74 -1.14
N GLN A 464 12.40 -15.64 -1.12
CA GLN A 464 13.16 -14.71 -0.26
C GLN A 464 14.23 -13.98 -1.11
N PRO A 465 13.86 -12.95 -1.89
CA PRO A 465 14.74 -12.37 -2.91
C PRO A 465 15.93 -11.55 -2.38
N TRP A 466 16.16 -11.57 -1.07
CA TRP A 466 17.26 -10.88 -0.40
C TRP A 466 18.33 -11.82 0.17
N LEU A 467 18.06 -13.13 0.24
CA LEU A 467 19.00 -14.15 0.71
C LEU A 467 19.89 -14.69 -0.42
#